data_AF-A0A0B1SIL8-F1
#
_entry.id   AF-A0A0B1SIL8-F1
#
_cell.length_a   1.000
_cell.length_b   1.000
_cell.length_c   1.000
_cell.angle_alpha   90.00
_cell.angle_beta   90.00
_cell.angle_gamma   90.00
#
_symmetry.space_group_name_H-M   'P 1'
#
loop_
_entity.id
_entity.type
_entity.pdbx_description
1 polymer ?
#
loop_
_entity_poly.entity_id
_entity_poly.type
_entity_poly.pdbx_seq_one_letter_code
_entity_poly.pdbx_strand_id
1 'polypeptide(L)'
;MRNSANRRKIEEWSEADLVPKMTVIWMSESVPNCLLKSTHEGKLVHFTVGKDIPSVVSYLRTSCSLISICLGRFFKKLRTEYPDQYSDLYFHTYDAPFAHMQDDSIKINSTFAIDFYINPMKKHSKSLARLGKP
;
A
#
# COMPACT_ATOMS: atom_id res chain seq x y z
N MET A 1 12.18 -42.58 20.86
CA MET A 1 12.26 -41.87 19.57
C MET A 1 11.24 -42.49 18.62
N ARG A 2 10.13 -41.81 18.30
CA ARG A 2 9.19 -42.20 17.22
C ARG A 2 8.99 -41.00 16.31
N ASN A 3 9.31 -41.18 15.04
CA ASN A 3 9.31 -40.13 14.04
C ASN A 3 7.88 -39.74 13.62
N SER A 4 7.73 -38.43 13.49
CA SER A 4 6.59 -37.68 12.97
C SER A 4 6.36 -37.94 11.48
N ALA A 5 5.11 -38.10 11.08
CA ALA A 5 4.64 -37.78 9.74
C ALA A 5 3.23 -37.19 9.86
N ASN A 6 3.17 -35.89 10.14
CA ASN A 6 1.93 -35.11 10.04
C ASN A 6 1.56 -35.00 8.55
N ARG A 7 0.74 -35.95 8.08
CA ARG A 7 0.21 -36.00 6.72
C ARG A 7 -0.75 -34.83 6.55
N ARG A 8 -0.32 -33.75 5.91
CA ARG A 8 -1.24 -32.66 5.49
C ARG A 8 -2.37 -33.30 4.68
N LYS A 9 -3.61 -33.13 5.13
CA LYS A 9 -4.79 -33.52 4.35
C LYS A 9 -4.67 -32.83 2.99
N ILE A 10 -4.67 -33.62 1.92
CA ILE A 10 -4.88 -33.10 0.57
C ILE A 10 -6.36 -32.72 0.55
N GLU A 11 -6.67 -31.47 0.23
CA GLU A 11 -8.05 -31.04 0.08
C GLU A 11 -8.67 -31.73 -1.13
N GLU A 12 -9.73 -32.48 -0.86
CA GLU A 12 -10.48 -33.24 -1.84
C GLU A 12 -11.61 -32.34 -2.34
N TRP A 13 -11.39 -31.71 -3.49
CA TRP A 13 -12.37 -30.84 -4.13
C TRP A 13 -13.46 -31.72 -4.73
N SER A 14 -14.73 -31.50 -4.36
CA SER A 14 -15.82 -32.29 -4.91
C SER A 14 -16.02 -31.92 -6.38
N GLU A 15 -15.95 -32.91 -7.27
CA GLU A 15 -16.12 -32.72 -8.73
C GLU A 15 -17.52 -32.22 -9.11
N ALA A 16 -18.47 -32.16 -8.17
CA ALA A 16 -19.86 -31.79 -8.40
C ALA A 16 -20.07 -30.32 -8.78
N ASP A 17 -19.13 -29.42 -8.44
CA ASP A 17 -19.22 -27.97 -8.77
C ASP A 17 -18.50 -27.59 -10.08
N LEU A 18 -17.92 -28.56 -10.78
CA LEU A 18 -17.20 -28.35 -12.04
C LEU A 18 -18.14 -28.52 -13.24
N VAL A 19 -18.90 -27.47 -13.59
CA VAL A 19 -19.39 -27.33 -14.98
C VAL A 19 -18.15 -27.44 -15.89
N PRO A 20 -18.11 -28.33 -16.89
CA PRO A 20 -16.90 -28.59 -17.67
C PRO A 20 -16.33 -27.28 -18.22
N LYS A 21 -15.17 -26.88 -17.68
CA LYS A 21 -14.42 -25.71 -18.12
C LYS A 21 -13.45 -26.18 -19.21
N MET A 22 -13.33 -25.38 -20.28
CA MET A 22 -12.36 -25.68 -21.34
C MET A 22 -10.90 -25.60 -20.86
N THR A 23 -10.63 -24.82 -19.80
CA THR A 23 -9.29 -24.65 -19.21
C THR A 23 -9.39 -24.42 -17.71
N VAL A 24 -8.52 -25.06 -16.93
CA VAL A 24 -8.33 -24.82 -15.49
C VAL A 24 -6.87 -24.44 -15.25
N ILE A 25 -6.63 -23.34 -14.53
CA ILE A 25 -5.29 -22.88 -14.17
C ILE A 25 -5.13 -23.03 -12.65
N TRP A 26 -4.14 -23.82 -12.26
CA TRP A 26 -3.70 -23.94 -10.88
C TRP A 26 -2.49 -23.04 -10.67
N MET A 27 -2.55 -22.19 -9.66
CA MET A 27 -1.46 -21.28 -9.33
C MET A 27 -1.05 -21.47 -7.88
N SER A 28 0.24 -21.74 -7.66
CA SER A 28 0.83 -21.75 -6.33
C SER A 28 0.87 -20.35 -5.75
N GLU A 29 0.68 -20.21 -4.44
CA GLU A 29 0.88 -18.98 -3.66
C GLU A 29 2.27 -18.35 -3.90
N SER A 30 3.26 -19.15 -4.27
CA SER A 30 4.60 -18.65 -4.62
C SER A 30 4.61 -17.71 -5.84
N VAL A 31 3.71 -17.91 -6.81
CA VAL A 31 3.67 -17.11 -8.05
C VAL A 31 3.31 -15.65 -7.78
N PRO A 32 2.16 -15.31 -7.17
CA PRO A 32 1.82 -13.92 -6.85
C PRO A 32 2.80 -13.31 -5.84
N ASN A 33 3.32 -14.09 -4.88
CA ASN A 33 4.30 -13.57 -3.92
C ASN A 33 5.64 -13.20 -4.54
N CYS A 34 6.14 -13.99 -5.50
CA CYS A 34 7.32 -13.60 -6.28
C CYS A 34 7.07 -12.30 -7.05
N LEU A 35 5.90 -12.16 -7.68
CA LEU A 35 5.53 -10.94 -8.39
C LEU A 35 5.45 -9.72 -7.44
N LEU A 36 4.81 -9.86 -6.29
CA LEU A 36 4.69 -8.80 -5.27
C LEU A 36 6.06 -8.40 -4.72
N LYS A 37 6.93 -9.37 -4.49
CA LYS A 37 8.32 -9.12 -4.09
C LYS A 37 9.09 -8.35 -5.16
N SER A 38 9.05 -8.81 -6.42
CA SER A 38 9.73 -8.13 -7.52
C SER A 38 9.22 -6.70 -7.76
N THR A 39 7.90 -6.48 -7.65
CA THR A 39 7.31 -5.14 -7.79
C THR A 39 7.67 -4.21 -6.63
N HIS A 40 7.76 -4.73 -5.41
CA HIS A 40 8.26 -3.98 -4.26
C HIS A 40 9.75 -3.61 -4.42
N GLU A 41 10.61 -4.58 -4.75
CA GLU A 41 12.05 -4.36 -4.97
C GLU A 41 12.31 -3.41 -6.14
N GLY A 42 11.49 -3.49 -7.19
CA GLY A 42 11.46 -2.56 -8.31
C GLY A 42 10.85 -1.19 -8.00
N LYS A 43 10.38 -0.96 -6.77
CA LYS A 43 9.69 0.27 -6.31
C LYS A 43 8.51 0.66 -7.19
N LEU A 44 7.77 -0.31 -7.73
CA LEU A 44 6.66 -0.10 -8.66
C LEU A 44 5.32 0.11 -7.94
N VAL A 45 5.21 -0.31 -6.68
CA VAL A 45 3.99 -0.16 -5.88
C VAL A 45 4.05 1.15 -5.10
N HIS A 46 3.70 2.24 -5.79
CA HIS A 46 3.58 3.57 -5.22
C HIS A 46 2.49 4.40 -5.88
N PHE A 47 1.97 5.40 -5.17
CA PHE A 47 1.08 6.41 -5.72
C PHE A 47 1.23 7.73 -4.96
N THR A 48 0.99 8.85 -5.66
CA THR A 48 1.05 10.18 -5.06
C THR A 48 -0.34 10.78 -4.98
N VAL A 49 -0.71 11.25 -3.79
CA VAL A 49 -1.92 12.03 -3.56
C VAL A 49 -1.52 13.50 -3.45
N GLY A 50 -1.94 14.31 -4.41
CA GLY A 50 -1.56 15.71 -4.52
C GLY A 50 -2.75 16.66 -4.65
N LYS A 51 -2.44 17.95 -4.85
CA LYS A 51 -3.45 19.03 -4.96
C LYS A 51 -4.39 18.90 -6.17
N ASP A 52 -4.06 18.04 -7.12
CA ASP A 52 -4.82 17.75 -8.33
C ASP A 52 -6.05 16.85 -8.06
N ILE A 53 -6.12 16.21 -6.89
CA ILE A 53 -7.25 15.38 -6.48
C ILE A 53 -8.27 16.23 -5.70
N PRO A 54 -9.44 16.58 -6.28
CA PRO A 54 -10.35 17.57 -5.71
C PRO A 54 -10.96 17.18 -4.36
N SER A 55 -11.12 15.88 -4.10
CA SER A 55 -11.71 15.37 -2.85
C SER A 55 -10.82 15.54 -1.62
N VAL A 56 -9.51 15.71 -1.81
CA VAL A 56 -8.53 15.76 -0.70
C VAL A 56 -7.72 17.04 -0.64
N VAL A 57 -7.77 17.88 -1.67
CA VAL A 57 -6.97 19.11 -1.81
C VAL A 57 -7.06 20.06 -0.61
N SER A 58 -8.23 20.16 0.03
CA SER A 58 -8.44 21.00 1.21
C SER A 58 -7.63 20.54 2.42
N TYR A 59 -7.47 19.22 2.59
CA TYR A 59 -6.71 18.62 3.68
C TYR A 59 -5.19 18.76 3.48
N LEU A 60 -4.74 18.82 2.22
CA LEU A 60 -3.31 18.86 1.87
C LEU A 60 -2.65 20.23 2.07
N ARG A 61 -3.41 21.27 2.42
CA ARG A 61 -2.87 22.62 2.61
C ARG A 61 -1.90 22.70 3.80
N THR A 62 -0.86 23.51 3.65
CA THR A 62 0.09 23.83 4.73
C THR A 62 -0.36 25.04 5.57
N SER A 63 -1.26 25.88 5.02
CA SER A 63 -1.98 26.94 5.73
C SER A 63 -3.46 26.61 5.82
N CYS A 64 -4.00 26.60 7.03
CA CYS A 64 -5.44 26.41 7.27
C CYS A 64 -6.09 27.74 7.66
N SER A 65 -7.34 27.95 7.25
CA SER A 65 -8.19 28.95 7.91
C SER A 65 -8.49 28.52 9.35
N LEU A 66 -8.97 29.46 10.18
CA LEU A 66 -9.29 29.22 11.60
C LEU A 66 -10.21 28.01 11.83
N ILE A 67 -11.09 27.71 10.87
CA ILE A 67 -12.13 26.68 11.00
C ILE A 67 -11.82 25.43 10.16
N SER A 68 -11.02 25.54 9.09
CA SER A 68 -10.69 24.40 8.24
C SER A 68 -9.74 23.39 8.92
N ILE A 69 -9.92 22.11 8.58
CA ILE A 69 -8.98 21.03 8.93
C ILE A 69 -8.04 20.82 7.74
N CYS A 70 -6.74 21.02 7.96
CA CYS A 70 -5.69 20.76 6.96
C CYS A 70 -4.38 20.36 7.64
N LEU A 71 -3.40 19.86 6.89
CA LEU A 71 -2.10 19.41 7.40
C LEU A 71 -1.37 20.48 8.21
N GLY A 72 -1.45 21.74 7.78
CA GLY A 72 -0.89 22.89 8.48
C GLY A 72 -1.32 23.05 9.94
N ARG A 73 -2.50 22.53 10.31
CA ARG A 73 -3.05 22.59 11.67
C ARG A 73 -2.40 21.57 12.59
N PHE A 74 -2.07 20.39 12.06
CA PHE A 74 -1.43 19.32 12.82
C PHE A 74 0.08 19.51 12.91
N PHE A 75 0.70 20.03 11.85
CA PHE A 75 2.15 20.20 11.76
C PHE A 75 2.51 21.69 11.71
N LYS A 76 2.73 22.29 12.89
CA LYS A 76 3.07 23.72 13.02
C LYS A 76 4.25 24.12 12.12
N LYS A 77 5.25 23.25 11.98
CA LYS A 77 6.44 23.46 11.15
C LYS A 77 6.09 23.67 9.66
N LEU A 78 5.12 22.94 9.13
CA LEU A 78 4.66 23.12 7.74
C LEU A 78 4.07 24.51 7.53
N ARG A 79 3.24 24.97 8.48
CA ARG A 79 2.62 26.30 8.41
C ARG A 79 3.64 27.43 8.51
N THR A 80 4.70 27.26 9.30
CA THR A 80 5.70 28.31 9.52
C THR A 80 6.76 28.37 8.42
N GLU A 81 7.23 27.22 7.94
CA GLU A 81 8.32 27.16 6.96
C GLU A 81 7.82 27.15 5.51
N TYR A 82 6.58 26.69 5.27
CA TYR A 82 6.00 26.56 3.93
C TYR A 82 4.58 27.14 3.87
N PRO A 83 4.36 28.44 4.16
CA PRO A 83 3.04 29.04 4.17
C PRO A 83 2.38 29.05 2.78
N ASP A 84 1.07 28.81 2.75
CA ASP A 84 0.19 28.90 1.57
C ASP A 84 0.55 27.96 0.42
N GLN A 85 1.06 26.78 0.79
CA GLN A 85 1.42 25.71 -0.13
C GLN A 85 0.55 24.48 0.08
N TYR A 86 0.85 23.44 -0.71
CA TYR A 86 0.21 22.13 -0.64
C TYR A 86 1.29 21.08 -0.39
N SER A 87 0.92 20.01 0.33
CA SER A 87 1.75 18.83 0.49
C SER A 87 1.34 17.73 -0.48
N ASP A 88 2.32 17.06 -1.08
CA ASP A 88 2.12 15.79 -1.78
C ASP A 88 2.37 14.65 -0.79
N LEU A 89 1.43 13.70 -0.73
CA LEU A 89 1.57 12.48 0.05
C LEU A 89 1.97 11.34 -0.88
N TYR A 90 3.19 10.83 -0.72
CA TYR A 90 3.72 9.73 -1.51
C TYR A 90 3.56 8.42 -0.73
N PHE A 91 2.62 7.59 -1.17
CA PHE A 91 2.38 6.28 -0.61
C PHE A 91 3.24 5.26 -1.35
N HIS A 92 3.98 4.45 -0.60
CA HIS A 92 4.75 3.35 -1.17
C HIS A 92 4.79 2.17 -0.20
N THR A 93 5.03 0.97 -0.72
CA THR A 93 5.24 -0.20 0.12
C THR A 93 6.52 -0.03 0.95
N TYR A 94 6.44 -0.32 2.25
CA TYR A 94 7.59 -0.33 3.17
C TYR A 94 8.25 -1.72 3.17
N ASP A 95 7.44 -2.77 3.32
CA ASP A 95 7.85 -4.17 3.15
C ASP A 95 7.16 -4.74 1.90
N ALA A 96 7.71 -5.81 1.32
CA ALA A 96 7.07 -6.53 0.23
C ALA A 96 5.69 -7.06 0.68
N PRO A 97 4.59 -6.76 -0.05
CA PRO A 97 3.29 -7.33 0.24
C PRO A 97 3.33 -8.86 0.13
N PHE A 98 2.53 -9.53 0.95
CA PHE A 98 2.44 -10.99 0.97
C PHE A 98 0.98 -11.44 0.80
N ALA A 99 0.73 -12.26 -0.21
CA ALA A 99 -0.55 -12.89 -0.47
C ALA A 99 -0.59 -14.28 0.18
N HIS A 100 -1.62 -14.53 0.98
CA HIS A 100 -1.98 -15.84 1.50
C HIS A 100 -3.21 -16.35 0.74
N MET A 101 -3.09 -17.50 0.09
CA MET A 101 -4.19 -18.18 -0.59
C MET A 101 -4.76 -19.25 0.36
N GLN A 102 -6.01 -19.04 0.78
CA GLN A 102 -6.83 -19.98 1.54
C GLN A 102 -7.91 -20.55 0.61
N ASP A 103 -8.54 -21.62 1.02
CA ASP A 103 -9.45 -22.45 0.21
C ASP A 103 -10.50 -21.60 -0.53
N ASP A 104 -11.06 -20.59 0.14
CA ASP A 104 -12.08 -19.69 -0.43
C ASP A 104 -11.66 -18.22 -0.54
N SER A 105 -10.41 -17.85 -0.20
CA SER A 105 -10.03 -16.43 -0.16
C SER A 105 -8.55 -16.16 -0.38
N ILE A 106 -8.27 -14.97 -0.91
CA ILE A 106 -6.92 -14.42 -0.99
C ILE A 106 -6.82 -13.25 -0.02
N LYS A 107 -5.90 -13.33 0.94
CA LYS A 107 -5.61 -12.25 1.89
C LYS A 107 -4.27 -11.64 1.54
N ILE A 108 -4.21 -10.31 1.40
CA ILE A 108 -2.97 -9.59 1.10
C ILE A 108 -2.58 -8.76 2.32
N ASN A 109 -1.46 -9.12 2.94
CA ASN A 109 -0.83 -8.34 3.99
C ASN A 109 0.12 -7.33 3.36
N SER A 110 -0.06 -6.05 3.67
CA SER A 110 0.77 -4.99 3.11
C SER A 110 1.05 -3.92 4.16
N THR A 111 2.29 -3.46 4.20
CA THR A 111 2.73 -2.35 5.06
C THR A 111 3.14 -1.21 4.15
N PHE A 112 2.46 -0.06 4.28
CA PHE A 112 2.78 1.14 3.52
C PHE A 112 3.48 2.17 4.39
N ALA A 113 4.33 2.97 3.76
CA ALA A 113 4.82 4.23 4.28
C ALA A 113 4.27 5.40 3.46
N ILE A 114 4.13 6.53 4.12
CA ILE A 114 3.62 7.78 3.56
C ILE A 114 4.67 8.85 3.79
N ASP A 115 5.25 9.33 2.70
CA ASP A 115 6.23 10.41 2.71
C ASP A 115 5.57 11.74 2.35
N PHE A 116 5.92 12.78 3.11
CA PHE A 116 5.37 14.13 2.95
C PHE A 116 6.35 14.98 2.16
N TYR A 117 5.88 15.53 1.04
CA TYR A 117 6.64 16.45 0.20
C TYR A 117 5.92 17.77 0.05
N ILE A 118 6.66 18.81 -0.32
CA ILE A 118 6.06 20.06 -0.80
C ILE A 118 5.67 19.89 -2.26
N ASN A 119 4.44 20.27 -2.60
CA ASN A 119 3.96 20.21 -3.97
C ASN A 119 4.72 21.23 -4.86
N PRO A 120 5.18 20.84 -6.06
CA PRO A 120 5.17 19.49 -6.59
C PRO A 120 6.41 18.69 -6.13
N MET A 121 6.20 17.43 -5.73
CA MET A 121 7.25 16.49 -5.32
C MET A 121 8.40 16.39 -6.33
N LYS A 122 8.11 16.49 -7.64
CA LYS A 122 9.12 16.45 -8.71
C LYS A 122 10.18 17.56 -8.61
N LYS A 123 9.82 18.72 -8.05
CA LYS A 123 10.75 19.84 -7.83
C LYS A 123 11.35 19.83 -6.41
N HIS A 124 10.60 19.29 -5.46
CA HIS A 124 10.99 19.23 -4.04
C HIS A 124 11.16 17.77 -3.62
N SER A 125 12.29 17.16 -4.00
CA SER A 125 12.55 15.72 -3.81
C SER A 125 12.94 15.30 -2.39
N LYS A 126 12.99 16.25 -1.44
CA LYS A 126 13.31 15.96 -0.05
C LYS A 126 12.03 15.70 0.74
N SER A 127 11.92 14.50 1.30
CA SER A 127 10.83 14.17 2.24
C SER A 127 10.98 14.99 3.51
N LEU A 128 9.88 15.58 3.97
CA LEU A 128 9.79 16.37 5.19
C LEU A 128 9.52 15.51 6.41
N ALA A 129 8.78 14.41 6.23
CA ALA A 129 8.41 13.46 7.25
C ALA A 129 7.99 12.15 6.60
N ARG A 130 8.09 11.06 7.37
CA ARG A 130 7.56 9.74 7.01
C ARG A 130 6.61 9.28 8.10
N LEU A 131 5.44 8.80 7.70
CA LEU A 131 4.55 8.03 8.56
C LEU A 131 4.55 6.58 8.09
N GLY A 132 4.72 5.63 9.01
CA GLY A 132 4.84 4.21 8.67
C GLY A 132 5.88 3.53 9.54
N LYS A 133 6.33 2.34 9.13
CA LYS A 133 7.27 1.55 9.92
C LYS A 133 8.62 2.31 10.08
N PRO A 134 9.18 2.37 11.30
CA PRO A 134 10.36 3.19 11.63
C PRO A 134 11.65 2.76 10.93
#